data_AF-A0AA45MGK4-F1
#
_entry.id   AF-A0AA45MGK4-F1
#
_cell.length_a   1.000
_cell.length_b   1.000
_cell.length_c   1.000
_cell.angle_alpha   90.00
_cell.angle_beta   90.00
_cell.angle_gamma   90.00
#
_symmetry.space_group_name_H-M   'P 1'
#
loop_
_entity.id
_entity.type
_entity.pdbx_description
1 polymer ?
#
loop_
_entity_poly.entity_id
_entity_poly.type
_entity_poly.pdbx_seq_one_letter_code
_entity_poly.pdbx_strand_id
1 'polypeptide(L)' 'MAILKPDEIKQQKNKKQVSWQDLNDGPAPGGKWIACNYGAGNNDVILSRKIDDKTSQCTVTYTGTQPGERDIAIVCSW' A
#
# COMPACT_ATOMS: atom_id res chain seq x y z
N MET A 1 -9.97 -13.01 6.41
CA MET A 1 -9.34 -11.92 5.66
C MET A 1 -8.04 -11.59 6.35
N ALA A 2 -6.92 -11.58 5.63
CA ALA A 2 -5.61 -11.23 6.19
C ALA A 2 -5.19 -9.85 5.67
N ILE A 3 -4.96 -8.91 6.60
CA ILE A 3 -4.43 -7.57 6.29
C ILE A 3 -2.92 -7.62 6.49
N LEU A 4 -2.18 -7.40 5.41
CA LEU A 4 -0.73 -7.48 5.35
C LEU A 4 -0.12 -6.16 5.79
N LYS A 5 0.85 -6.24 6.71
CA LYS A 5 1.64 -5.08 7.14
C LYS A 5 2.74 -4.80 6.10
N PRO A 6 3.04 -3.53 5.82
CA PRO A 6 4.12 -3.19 4.90
C PRO A 6 5.49 -3.44 5.52
N ASP A 7 6.44 -3.85 4.69
CA ASP A 7 7.84 -4.06 5.08
C ASP A 7 8.61 -2.75 5.09
N GLU A 8 8.28 -1.84 4.16
CA GLU A 8 8.97 -0.58 4.02
C GLU A 8 8.02 0.59 3.83
N ILE A 9 8.29 1.69 4.55
CA ILE A 9 7.62 2.98 4.39
C ILE A 9 8.70 4.04 4.17
N LYS A 10 8.74 4.60 2.96
CA LYS A 10 9.61 5.72 2.59
C LYS A 10 8.77 6.99 2.49
N GLN A 11 9.15 8.04 3.22
CA GLN A 11 8.48 9.35 3.14
C GLN A 11 9.47 10.43 2.75
N GLN A 12 9.15 11.13 1.68
CA GLN A 12 9.80 12.33 1.18
C GLN A 12 8.77 13.46 1.13
N LYS A 13 9.26 14.71 1.04
CA LYS A 13 8.47 15.95 1.21
C LYS A 13 7.06 15.89 0.57
N ASN A 14 6.98 15.43 -0.68
CA ASN A 14 5.73 15.37 -1.47
C ASN A 14 5.41 13.95 -1.96
N LYS A 15 6.14 12.93 -1.48
CA LYS A 15 6.02 11.55 -1.95
C LYS A 15 6.11 10.57 -0.79
N LYS A 16 5.12 9.70 -0.64
CA LYS A 16 5.18 8.56 0.29
C LYS A 16 5.10 7.27 -0.52
N GLN A 17 6.00 6.34 -0.25
CA GLN A 17 6.01 5.03 -0.87
C GLN A 17 5.91 3.98 0.23
N VAL A 18 5.03 3.01 0.03
CA VAL A 18 4.81 1.90 0.95
C VAL A 18 4.94 0.62 0.15
N SER A 19 5.78 -0.30 0.62
CA SER A 19 6.11 -1.52 -0.11
C SER A 19 5.85 -2.75 0.76
N TRP A 20 5.35 -3.79 0.12
CA TRP A 20 5.21 -5.15 0.64
C TRP A 20 6.06 -6.06 -0.23
N GLN A 21 7.00 -6.77 0.38
CA GLN A 21 7.89 -7.74 -0.22
C GLN A 21 7.51 -9.14 0.26
N ASP A 22 7.90 -10.16 -0.51
CA ASP A 22 7.73 -11.58 -0.13
C ASP A 22 6.30 -11.99 0.26
N LEU A 23 5.29 -11.48 -0.45
CA LEU A 23 3.88 -11.80 -0.19
C LEU A 23 3.45 -13.21 -0.61
N ASN A 24 4.40 -14.12 -0.85
CA ASN A 24 4.20 -15.47 -1.37
C ASN A 24 3.68 -16.49 -0.32
N ASP A 25 2.88 -16.03 0.64
CA ASP A 25 2.34 -16.84 1.74
C ASP A 25 1.19 -17.79 1.33
N GLY A 26 0.99 -18.02 0.03
CA GLY A 26 -0.16 -18.79 -0.48
C GLY A 26 -1.52 -18.11 -0.24
N PRO A 27 -2.65 -18.74 -0.63
CA PRO A 27 -3.97 -18.13 -0.51
C PRO A 27 -4.39 -17.90 0.94
N ALA A 28 -4.98 -16.74 1.24
CA ALA A 28 -5.54 -16.44 2.55
C ALA A 28 -7.07 -16.62 2.57
N PRO A 29 -7.69 -17.15 3.64
CA PRO A 29 -9.15 -17.19 3.76
C PRO A 29 -9.76 -15.78 3.65
N GLY A 30 -10.56 -15.54 2.61
CA GLY A 30 -11.13 -14.23 2.26
C GLY A 30 -10.22 -13.34 1.39
N GLY A 31 -9.12 -13.89 0.87
CA GLY A 31 -8.11 -13.23 0.04
C GLY A 31 -7.12 -12.36 0.82
N LYS A 32 -6.04 -11.99 0.14
CA LYS A 32 -5.01 -11.06 0.64
C LYS A 32 -5.41 -9.62 0.47
N TRP A 33 -5.10 -8.82 1.49
CA TRP A 33 -5.36 -7.38 1.47
C TRP A 33 -4.13 -6.61 1.95
N ILE A 34 -3.80 -5.54 1.26
CA ILE A 34 -2.82 -4.55 1.71
C ILE A 34 -3.57 -3.36 2.30
N ALA A 35 -3.01 -2.78 3.36
CA ALA A 35 -3.53 -1.54 3.92
C ALA A 35 -2.40 -0.62 4.38
N CYS A 36 -2.51 0.67 4.07
CA CYS A 36 -1.59 1.66 4.58
C CYS A 36 -2.23 3.04 4.73
N ASN A 37 -1.66 3.83 5.64
CA ASN A 37 -2.11 5.18 5.92
C ASN A 37 -1.50 6.17 4.92
N TYR A 38 -2.30 7.14 4.45
CA TYR A 38 -1.84 8.22 3.58
C TYR A 38 -2.50 9.57 3.90
N GLY A 39 -1.80 10.68 3.63
CA GLY A 39 -2.27 12.04 3.95
C GLY A 39 -1.18 12.96 4.50
N ALA A 40 -1.47 14.26 4.58
CA ALA A 40 -0.63 15.28 5.20
C ALA A 40 -1.14 15.56 6.62
N GLY A 41 -0.40 15.11 7.64
CA GLY A 41 -0.86 15.07 9.03
C GLY A 41 -1.25 13.65 9.45
N ASN A 42 -1.05 13.32 10.72
CA ASN A 42 -1.11 11.97 11.27
C ASN A 42 -2.29 11.12 10.78
N ASN A 43 -2.03 10.23 9.81
CA ASN A 43 -2.74 8.96 9.64
C ASN A 43 -4.27 8.96 9.42
N ASP A 44 -4.88 10.06 8.97
CA ASP A 44 -6.35 10.16 8.94
C ASP A 44 -7.05 9.33 7.86
N VAL A 45 -6.33 8.76 6.88
CA VAL A 45 -6.94 7.97 5.81
C VAL A 45 -6.25 6.63 5.62
N ILE A 46 -7.04 5.56 5.71
CA ILE A 46 -6.62 4.18 5.47
C ILE A 46 -6.98 3.83 4.02
N LEU A 47 -5.97 3.55 3.19
CA LEU A 47 -6.17 2.84 1.93
C LEU A 47 -6.19 1.35 2.25
N SER A 48 -7.19 0.63 1.78
CA SER A 48 -7.20 -0.83 1.79
C SER A 48 -7.55 -1.36 0.41
N ARG A 49 -6.84 -2.40 -0.04
CA ARG A 49 -7.07 -3.00 -1.35
C ARG A 49 -6.85 -4.51 -1.29
N LYS A 50 -7.79 -5.26 -1.86
CA LYS A 50 -7.63 -6.70 -2.12
C LYS A 50 -6.63 -6.90 -3.26
N ILE A 51 -5.68 -7.81 -3.07
CA ILE A 51 -4.67 -8.18 -4.07
C ILE A 51 -4.87 -9.64 -4.51
N ASP A 52 -4.30 -10.01 -5.66
CA ASP A 52 -4.31 -11.40 -6.12
C ASP A 52 -3.47 -12.27 -5.19
N ASP A 53 -3.91 -13.49 -4.90
CA ASP A 53 -3.19 -14.40 -4.01
C ASP A 53 -1.80 -14.81 -4.56
N LYS A 54 -1.59 -14.68 -5.89
CA LYS A 54 -0.31 -14.90 -6.57
C LYS A 54 0.64 -13.70 -6.53
N THR A 55 0.20 -12.59 -5.95
CA THR A 55 1.04 -11.39 -5.83
C THR A 55 2.21 -11.67 -4.89
N SER A 56 3.43 -11.44 -5.37
CA SER A 56 4.67 -11.59 -4.60
C SER A 56 5.16 -10.25 -4.03
N GLN A 57 4.84 -9.14 -4.69
CA GLN A 57 5.21 -7.81 -4.24
C GLN A 57 4.13 -6.78 -4.58
N CYS A 58 3.93 -5.80 -3.70
CA CYS A 58 3.14 -4.61 -4.02
C CYS A 58 3.88 -3.35 -3.56
N THR A 59 3.71 -2.28 -4.32
CA THR A 59 4.14 -0.94 -3.96
C THR A 59 2.99 0.02 -4.16
N VAL A 60 2.72 0.80 -3.13
CA VAL A 60 1.80 1.94 -3.20
C VAL A 60 2.62 3.23 -3.15
N THR A 61 2.44 4.08 -4.15
CA THR A 61 3.05 5.40 -4.21
C THR A 61 1.97 6.47 -4.10
N TYR A 62 2.20 7.40 -3.20
CA TYR A 62 1.41 8.59 -2.97
C TYR A 62 2.24 9.80 -3.37
N THR A 63 1.72 10.65 -4.26
CA THR A 63 2.32 11.95 -4.58
C THR A 63 1.28 13.05 -4.39
N GLY A 64 1.71 14.15 -3.78
CA GLY A 64 0.86 15.33 -3.59
C GLY A 64 1.67 16.52 -3.13
N THR A 65 1.52 17.65 -3.81
CA THR A 65 2.20 18.90 -3.47
C THR A 65 1.27 19.93 -2.82
N GLN A 66 -0.05 19.78 -3.03
CA GLN A 66 -1.08 20.68 -2.51
C GLN A 66 -2.21 19.92 -1.79
N PRO A 67 -2.95 20.56 -0.87
CA PRO A 67 -4.18 19.98 -0.32
C PRO A 67 -5.20 19.70 -1.43
N GLY A 68 -5.48 18.42 -1.70
CA GLY A 68 -6.45 17.98 -2.72
C GLY A 68 -5.82 17.33 -3.96
N GLU A 69 -4.54 17.59 -4.23
CA GLU A 69 -3.78 16.89 -5.27
C GLU A 69 -3.20 15.60 -4.67
N ARG A 70 -3.83 14.46 -4.98
CA ARG A 70 -3.43 13.15 -4.44
C ARG A 70 -3.46 12.11 -5.55
N ASP A 71 -2.29 11.83 -6.12
CA ASP A 71 -2.11 10.71 -7.02
C ASP A 71 -1.70 9.47 -6.22
N ILE A 72 -2.48 8.41 -6.38
CA ILE A 72 -2.23 7.11 -5.75
C ILE A 72 -1.99 6.09 -6.86
N ALA A 73 -0.75 5.64 -6.97
CA ALA A 73 -0.36 4.55 -7.86
C ALA A 73 -0.16 3.28 -7.05
N ILE A 74 -0.78 2.18 -7.46
CA ILE A 74 -0.60 0.86 -6.85
C ILE A 74 -0.09 -0.08 -7.93
N VAL A 75 1.12 -0.60 -7.72
CA VAL A 75 1.79 -1.53 -8.63
C VAL A 75 2.04 -2.81 -7.88
N CYS A 76 1.54 -3.92 -8.41
CA CYS A 76 1.76 -5.25 -7.84
C CYS A 76 2.32 -6.17 -8.92
N SER A 77 3.21 -7.08 -8.52
CA SER A 77 3.85 -8.06 -9.39
C SER A 77 3.70 -9.47 -8.81
N TRP A 78 3.85 -10.47 -9.68
CA TRP A 78 3.81 -11.90 -9.39
C TRP A 78 5.20 -12.51 -9.54
#